data_AF-A0A0E4FX65-F1
#
_entry.id   AF-A0A0E4FX65-F1
#
_cell.length_a   1.000
_cell.length_b   1.000
_cell.length_c   1.000
_cell.angle_alpha   90.00
_cell.angle_beta   90.00
_cell.angle_gamma   90.00
#
_symmetry.space_group_name_H-M   'P 1'
#
loop_
_entity.id
_entity.type
_entity.pdbx_description
1 polymer ?
#
loop_
_entity_poly.entity_id
_entity_poly.type
_entity_poly.pdbx_seq_one_letter_code
_entity_poly.pdbx_strand_id
1 'polypeptide(L)'
;MTGPELKQLRADLSDALERKLTAADMARLCGLPENGGADTIRRWEVSGPTPSATKVLRVLAMASERYPILEKFDIFDRHDVREEDRPAKRAAFRAQMRDEARRRLG
;
A
#
# COMPACT_ATOMS: atom_id res chain seq x y z
N MET A 1 -7.56 -2.12 -10.59
CA MET A 1 -7.94 -1.34 -9.41
C MET A 1 -8.89 -0.27 -9.91
N THR A 2 -10.11 -0.21 -9.37
CA THR A 2 -11.11 0.81 -9.69
C THR A 2 -10.95 2.01 -8.76
N GLY A 3 -11.68 3.10 -9.03
CA GLY A 3 -11.68 4.27 -8.15
C GLY A 3 -12.19 3.98 -6.74
N PRO A 4 -13.34 3.30 -6.57
CA PRO A 4 -13.80 2.86 -5.26
C PRO A 4 -12.80 1.98 -4.51
N GLU A 5 -12.12 1.05 -5.21
CA GLU A 5 -11.06 0.23 -4.60
C GLU A 5 -9.87 1.07 -4.10
N LEU A 6 -9.48 2.11 -4.84
CA LEU A 6 -8.44 3.05 -4.39
C LEU A 6 -8.89 3.83 -3.14
N LYS A 7 -10.15 4.27 -3.10
CA LYS A 7 -10.70 4.97 -1.94
C LYS A 7 -10.73 4.07 -0.71
N GLN A 8 -11.08 2.80 -0.88
CA GLN A 8 -11.02 1.79 0.18
C GLN A 8 -9.57 1.54 0.62
N LEU A 9 -8.64 1.40 -0.33
CA LEU A 9 -7.21 1.25 -0.03
C LEU A 9 -6.68 2.41 0.83
N ARG A 10 -7.08 3.65 0.55
CA ARG A 10 -6.68 4.79 1.40
C ARG A 10 -7.20 4.66 2.83
N ALA A 11 -8.42 4.15 3.03
CA ALA A 11 -8.97 3.89 4.36
C ALA A 11 -8.19 2.76 5.06
N ASP A 12 -7.95 1.65 4.36
CA ASP A 12 -7.25 0.49 4.93
C ASP A 12 -5.79 0.81 5.28
N LEU A 13 -5.12 1.66 4.50
CA LEU A 13 -3.80 2.17 4.81
C LEU A 13 -3.84 3.16 5.97
N SER A 14 -4.92 3.92 6.12
CA SER A 14 -5.08 4.81 7.27
C SER A 14 -5.18 4.02 8.57
N ASP A 15 -5.93 2.93 8.56
CA ASP A 15 -6.02 1.99 9.69
C ASP A 15 -4.67 1.35 9.95
N ALA A 16 -4.01 0.80 8.92
CA ALA A 16 -2.75 0.10 9.06
C ALA A 16 -1.60 0.98 9.56
N LEU A 17 -1.63 2.27 9.24
CA LEU A 17 -0.63 3.25 9.68
C LEU A 17 -1.05 4.00 10.95
N GLU A 18 -2.25 3.75 11.47
CA GLU A 18 -2.84 4.45 12.61
C GLU A 18 -2.88 5.99 12.41
N ARG A 19 -3.05 6.41 11.15
CA ARG A 19 -3.03 7.82 10.74
C ARG A 19 -4.04 8.03 9.62
N LYS A 20 -4.94 9.00 9.77
CA LYS A 20 -5.90 9.37 8.72
C LYS A 20 -5.16 9.94 7.50
N LEU A 21 -5.10 9.17 6.40
CA LEU A 21 -4.44 9.58 5.18
C LEU A 21 -5.34 10.50 4.33
N THR A 22 -4.78 11.64 3.97
CA THR A 22 -5.35 12.56 2.98
C THR A 22 -4.99 12.14 1.56
N ALA A 23 -5.63 12.77 0.57
CA ALA A 23 -5.23 12.60 -0.83
C ALA A 23 -3.79 13.09 -1.09
N ALA A 24 -3.30 14.07 -0.33
CA ALA A 24 -1.92 14.55 -0.41
C ALA A 24 -0.93 13.54 0.17
N ASP A 25 -1.27 12.90 1.29
CA ASP A 25 -0.47 11.81 1.86
C ASP A 25 -0.36 10.64 0.85
N MET A 26 -1.47 10.23 0.24
CA MET A 26 -1.46 9.22 -0.81
C MET A 26 -0.62 9.64 -2.03
N ALA A 27 -0.66 10.92 -2.40
CA ALA A 27 0.17 11.44 -3.49
C ALA A 27 1.66 11.29 -3.15
N ARG A 28 2.08 11.63 -1.92
CA ARG A 28 3.45 11.43 -1.43
C ARG A 28 3.86 9.96 -1.44
N LEU A 29 3.00 9.07 -0.93
CA LEU A 29 3.27 7.62 -0.94
C LEU A 29 3.46 7.05 -2.35
N CYS A 30 2.70 7.58 -3.31
CA CYS A 30 2.80 7.24 -4.73
C CYS A 30 3.95 7.95 -5.47
N GLY A 31 4.71 8.83 -4.81
CA GLY A 31 5.79 9.61 -5.44
C GLY A 31 5.28 10.63 -6.47
N LEU A 32 4.03 11.10 -6.34
CA LEU A 32 3.47 12.12 -7.20
C LEU A 32 4.02 13.52 -6.83
N PRO A 33 4.06 14.46 -7.79
CA PRO A 33 4.49 15.83 -7.52
C PRO A 33 3.64 16.48 -6.43
N GLU A 34 4.26 17.31 -5.59
CA GLU A 34 3.55 18.02 -4.51
C GLU A 34 2.44 18.92 -5.07
N ASN A 35 2.70 19.59 -6.19
CA ASN A 35 1.72 20.39 -6.92
C ASN A 35 0.86 19.49 -7.81
N GLY A 36 -0.43 19.36 -7.49
CA GLY A 36 -1.43 18.63 -8.29
C GLY A 36 -1.46 17.11 -8.08
N GLY A 37 -0.58 16.55 -7.25
CA GLY A 37 -0.61 15.13 -6.89
C GLY A 37 -1.91 14.74 -6.15
N ALA A 38 -2.35 15.57 -5.21
CA ALA A 38 -3.60 15.34 -4.47
C ALA A 38 -4.84 15.32 -5.40
N ASP A 39 -4.89 16.20 -6.40
CA ASP A 39 -5.99 16.24 -7.37
C ASP A 39 -5.96 15.05 -8.33
N THR A 40 -4.76 14.55 -8.63
CA THR A 40 -4.59 13.30 -9.37
C THR A 40 -5.15 12.11 -8.58
N ILE A 41 -4.86 12.02 -7.27
CA ILE A 41 -5.45 10.98 -6.41
C ILE A 41 -6.97 11.09 -6.37
N ARG A 42 -7.53 12.28 -6.16
CA ARG A 42 -8.99 12.49 -6.15
C ARG A 42 -9.65 12.07 -7.45
N ARG A 43 -9.03 12.39 -8.60
CA ARG A 43 -9.52 11.93 -9.91
C ARG A 43 -9.49 10.41 -10.01
N TRP A 44 -8.40 9.78 -9.60
CA TRP A 44 -8.30 8.32 -9.59
C TRP A 44 -9.28 7.64 -8.66
N GLU A 45 -9.66 8.25 -7.53
CA GLU A 45 -10.72 7.71 -6.66
C GLU A 45 -12.10 7.67 -7.35
N VAL A 46 -12.27 8.39 -8.46
CA VAL A 46 -13.49 8.37 -9.30
C VAL A 46 -13.28 7.49 -10.55
N SER A 47 -12.26 7.79 -11.36
CA SER A 47 -12.05 7.15 -12.67
C SER A 47 -11.24 5.85 -12.61
N GLY A 48 -10.58 5.58 -11.48
CA GLY A 48 -9.54 4.57 -11.36
C GLY A 48 -8.14 5.11 -11.69
N PRO A 49 -7.08 4.52 -11.09
CA PRO A 49 -5.69 4.84 -11.36
C PRO A 49 -5.20 4.28 -12.70
N THR A 50 -4.08 4.83 -13.19
CA THR A 50 -3.40 4.27 -14.37
C THR A 50 -2.82 2.87 -14.07
N PRO A 51 -2.50 2.04 -15.08
CA PRO A 51 -1.88 0.75 -14.86
C PRO A 51 -0.55 0.82 -14.09
N SER A 52 0.28 1.83 -14.36
CA SER A 52 1.54 2.05 -13.65
C SER A 52 1.31 2.43 -12.18
N ALA A 53 0.37 3.34 -11.91
CA ALA A 53 0.01 3.70 -10.55
C ALA A 53 -0.61 2.52 -9.78
N THR A 54 -1.42 1.70 -10.45
CA THR A 54 -2.01 0.48 -9.86
C THR A 54 -0.93 -0.45 -9.31
N LYS A 55 0.22 -0.58 -9.99
CA LYS A 55 1.33 -1.43 -9.51
C LYS A 55 1.90 -0.88 -8.19
N VAL A 56 2.11 0.43 -8.10
CA VAL A 56 2.60 1.09 -6.88
C VAL A 56 1.59 0.94 -5.74
N LEU A 57 0.31 1.21 -6.01
CA LEU A 57 -0.77 1.10 -5.03
C LEU A 57 -0.93 -0.34 -4.50
N ARG A 58 -0.78 -1.35 -5.35
CA ARG A 58 -0.77 -2.76 -4.92
C ARG A 58 0.42 -3.10 -4.03
N VAL A 59 1.57 -2.47 -4.24
CA VAL A 59 2.73 -2.63 -3.34
C VAL A 59 2.44 -1.99 -1.99
N LEU A 60 1.92 -0.77 -1.98
CA LEU A 60 1.53 -0.07 -0.75
C LEU A 60 0.48 -0.87 0.04
N ALA A 61 -0.50 -1.46 -0.64
CA ALA A 61 -1.56 -2.25 -0.04
C ALA A 61 -1.03 -3.38 0.87
N MET A 62 0.15 -3.94 0.58
CA MET A 62 0.76 -4.99 1.40
C MET A 62 1.11 -4.53 2.83
N ALA A 63 1.15 -3.22 3.10
CA ALA A 63 1.29 -2.70 4.46
C ALA A 63 0.06 -3.01 5.35
N SER A 64 -1.10 -3.29 4.74
CA SER A 64 -2.32 -3.67 5.43
C SER A 64 -2.52 -5.18 5.40
N GLU A 65 -3.04 -5.72 6.51
CA GLU A 65 -3.37 -7.15 6.64
C GLU A 65 -4.57 -7.58 5.80
N ARG A 66 -5.39 -6.62 5.38
CA ARG A 66 -6.57 -6.83 4.52
C ARG A 66 -6.20 -7.22 3.09
N TYR A 67 -4.94 -7.07 2.70
CA TYR A 67 -4.45 -7.40 1.37
C TYR A 67 -3.41 -8.52 1.41
N PRO A 68 -3.40 -9.40 0.40
CA PRO A 68 -2.37 -10.42 0.28
C PRO A 68 -1.02 -9.77 -0.03
N ILE A 69 0.05 -10.41 0.45
CA ILE A 69 1.40 -10.16 -0.07
C ILE A 69 1.43 -10.72 -1.49
N LEU A 70 1.87 -9.93 -2.47
CA LEU A 70 1.92 -10.39 -3.86
C LEU A 70 2.91 -11.57 -3.97
N GLU A 71 2.58 -12.59 -4.77
CA GLU A 71 3.39 -13.81 -4.93
C GLU A 71 4.88 -13.53 -5.22
N LYS A 72 5.18 -12.54 -6.06
CA LYS A 72 6.57 -12.13 -6.36
C LYS A 72 7.37 -11.63 -5.13
N PHE A 73 6.68 -11.21 -4.07
CA PHE A 73 7.23 -10.84 -2.77
C PHE A 73 6.93 -11.89 -1.69
N ASP A 74 6.11 -12.89 -1.99
CA ASP A 74 5.78 -14.00 -1.09
C ASP A 74 6.90 -15.05 -1.13
N ILE A 75 8.10 -14.61 -0.77
CA ILE A 75 9.26 -15.49 -0.56
C ILE A 75 9.06 -16.43 0.63
N PHE A 76 7.97 -16.28 1.38
CA PHE A 76 7.66 -17.03 2.59
C PHE A 76 7.05 -18.40 2.30
N ASP A 77 6.45 -18.60 1.12
CA ASP A 77 5.91 -19.91 0.69
C ASP A 77 6.94 -20.77 -0.08
N ARG A 78 8.23 -20.44 0.01
CA ARG A 78 9.28 -21.30 -0.52
C ARG A 78 9.48 -22.53 0.38
N HIS A 79 9.87 -23.65 -0.23
CA HIS A 79 10.06 -24.95 0.43
C HIS A 79 11.13 -24.94 1.54
N ASP A 80 12.03 -23.95 1.56
CA ASP A 80 13.06 -23.76 2.57
C ASP A 80 12.59 -22.92 3.78
N VAL A 81 11.38 -22.36 3.74
CA VAL A 81 10.79 -21.63 4.87
C VAL A 81 9.85 -22.55 5.63
N ARG A 82 10.18 -22.79 6.90
CA ARG A 82 9.33 -23.56 7.81
C ARG A 82 7.96 -22.90 7.91
N GLU A 83 6.91 -23.71 7.82
CA GLU A 83 5.51 -23.25 7.87
C GLU A 83 5.21 -22.45 9.14
N GLU A 84 5.78 -22.90 10.28
CA GLU A 84 5.68 -22.23 11.58
C GLU A 84 6.21 -20.79 11.60
N ASP A 85 7.21 -20.48 10.77
CA ASP A 85 7.83 -19.16 10.71
C ASP A 85 7.11 -18.20 9.76
N ARG A 86 6.26 -18.71 8.86
CA ARG A 86 5.61 -17.90 7.82
C ARG A 86 4.76 -16.76 8.41
N PRO A 87 3.93 -16.96 9.45
CA PRO A 87 3.15 -15.88 10.04
C PRO A 87 4.04 -14.75 10.59
N ALA A 88 5.11 -15.10 11.31
CA ALA A 88 6.04 -14.14 11.88
C ALA A 88 6.80 -13.35 10.80
N LYS A 89 7.25 -14.03 9.75
CA LYS A 89 7.92 -13.38 8.61
C LYS A 89 6.99 -12.44 7.83
N ARG A 90 5.74 -12.84 7.58
CA ARG A 90 4.72 -11.97 6.97
C ARG A 90 4.46 -10.73 7.84
N ALA A 91 4.35 -10.90 9.15
CA ALA A 91 4.17 -9.78 10.08
C ALA A 91 5.36 -8.81 10.06
N ALA A 92 6.60 -9.32 10.06
CA ALA A 92 7.81 -8.52 9.96
C ALA A 92 7.90 -7.73 8.64
N PHE A 93 7.55 -8.37 7.52
CA PHE A 93 7.47 -7.69 6.22
C PHE A 93 6.44 -6.57 6.22
N ARG A 94 5.24 -6.80 6.77
CA ARG A 94 4.22 -5.76 6.89
C ARG A 94 4.67 -4.60 7.78
N ALA A 95 5.36 -4.89 8.89
CA ALA A 95 5.96 -3.85 9.73
C ALA A 95 6.95 -2.99 8.93
N GLN A 96 7.86 -3.62 8.18
CA GLN A 96 8.80 -2.92 7.30
C GLN A 96 8.10 -2.02 6.27
N MET A 97 7.03 -2.52 5.63
CA MET A 97 6.24 -1.75 4.68
C MET A 97 5.54 -0.54 5.32
N ARG A 98 5.01 -0.72 6.54
CA ARG A 98 4.41 0.38 7.32
C ARG A 98 5.45 1.44 7.70
N ASP A 99 6.63 1.03 8.13
CA ASP A 99 7.69 1.96 8.50
C ASP A 99 8.22 2.74 7.29
N GLU A 100 8.36 2.09 6.14
CA GLU A 100 8.68 2.77 4.89
C GLU A 100 7.61 3.80 4.50
N ALA A 101 6.32 3.44 4.60
CA ALA A 101 5.23 4.37 4.34
C ALA A 101 5.27 5.57 5.30
N ARG A 102 5.51 5.34 6.60
CA ARG A 102 5.66 6.42 7.59
C ARG A 102 6.82 7.34 7.25
N ARG A 103 7.99 6.80 6.90
CA ARG A 103 9.17 7.59 6.51
C ARG A 103 8.90 8.50 5.31
N ARG A 104 8.11 8.05 4.34
CA ARG A 104 7.73 8.86 3.16
C ARG A 104 6.74 9.99 3.48
N LEU A 105 5.97 9.85 4.56
CA LEU A 105 4.98 10.85 4.95
C LEU A 105 5.57 12.01 5.76
N GLY A 106 6.78 11.84 6.30
CA GLY A 106 7.38 12.75 7.26
C GLY A 106 6.93 12.42 8.67
#